data_AF-A0A8T4Q9B4-F1
#
_entry.id   AF-A0A8T4Q9B4-F1
#
_cell.length_a   1.000
_cell.length_b   1.000
_cell.length_c   1.000
_cell.angle_alpha   90.00
_cell.angle_beta   90.00
_cell.angle_gamma   90.00
#
_symmetry.space_group_name_H-M   'P 1'
#
loop_
_entity.id
_entity.type
_entity.pdbx_description
1 polymer ?
#
loop_
_entity_poly.entity_id
_entity_poly.type
_entity_poly.pdbx_seq_one_letter_code
_entity_poly.pdbx_strand_id
1 'polypeptide(L)'
;MSNAIKLFENKKIRTEWDSDKEKWFFSIDDIIQVLTESVDSAAYWRKLKQRLKEEGNETVTNCHTLKMLASDGKMRLTDVADTEQLLRLIQSIPSKKAEPFKIWLAMV
;
A
#
# COMPACT_ATOMS: atom_id res chain seq x y z
N MET A 1 -9.60 -14.79 -11.66
CA MET A 1 -8.60 -14.60 -10.59
C MET A 1 -9.22 -13.63 -9.61
N SER A 2 -9.43 -14.07 -8.37
CA SER A 2 -10.18 -13.35 -7.36
C SER A 2 -9.26 -12.36 -6.66
N ASN A 3 -9.33 -11.08 -7.03
CA ASN A 3 -8.72 -10.00 -6.26
C ASN A 3 -9.32 -10.06 -4.86
N ALA A 4 -8.52 -10.49 -3.88
CA ALA A 4 -8.97 -10.56 -2.52
C ALA A 4 -9.04 -9.12 -2.00
N ILE A 5 -10.24 -8.68 -1.60
CA ILE A 5 -10.39 -7.41 -0.90
C ILE A 5 -10.24 -7.72 0.58
N LYS A 6 -9.23 -7.14 1.21
CA LYS A 6 -9.07 -7.20 2.67
C LYS A 6 -9.74 -5.97 3.30
N LEU A 7 -10.16 -6.09 4.56
CA LEU A 7 -10.85 -5.01 5.28
C LEU A 7 -10.07 -4.60 6.53
N PHE A 8 -9.89 -3.30 6.72
CA PHE A 8 -9.37 -2.68 7.93
C PHE A 8 -10.28 -1.51 8.31
N GLU A 9 -10.87 -1.50 9.50
CA GLU A 9 -11.81 -0.44 9.96
C GLU A 9 -12.89 -0.08 8.92
N ASN A 10 -13.49 -1.08 8.27
CA ASN A 10 -14.47 -0.92 7.17
C ASN A 10 -13.93 -0.25 5.88
N LYS A 11 -12.62 0.00 5.80
CA LYS A 11 -11.95 0.42 4.57
C LYS A 11 -11.48 -0.80 3.80
N LYS A 12 -11.70 -0.76 2.49
CA LYS A 12 -11.26 -1.81 1.56
C LYS A 12 -9.82 -1.58 1.18
N ILE A 13 -9.02 -2.64 1.26
CA ILE A 13 -7.63 -2.69 0.82
C ILE A 13 -7.56 -3.70 -0.32
N ARG A 14 -7.19 -3.23 -1.50
CA ARG A 14 -7.01 -4.07 -2.68
C ARG A 14 -5.73 -4.89 -2.52
N THR A 15 -5.87 -6.20 -2.73
CA THR A 15 -4.73 -7.10 -2.80
C THR A 15 -4.74 -7.91 -4.09
N GLU A 16 -3.55 -8.27 -4.53
CA GLU A 16 -3.31 -9.10 -5.72
C GLU A 16 -2.33 -10.20 -5.34
N TRP A 17 -2.60 -11.42 -5.79
CA TRP A 17 -1.65 -12.53 -5.65
C TRP A 17 -0.72 -12.57 -6.86
N ASP A 18 0.58 -12.52 -6.62
CA ASP A 18 1.59 -12.73 -7.64
C ASP A 18 2.05 -14.19 -7.59
N SER A 19 1.70 -14.97 -8.63
CA SER A 19 2.02 -16.39 -8.73
C SER A 19 3.51 -16.66 -8.91
N ASP A 20 4.26 -15.73 -9.51
CA ASP A 20 5.67 -15.93 -9.83
C ASP A 20 6.53 -15.73 -8.59
N LYS A 21 6.09 -14.85 -7.68
CA LYS A 21 6.77 -14.56 -6.42
C LYS A 21 6.19 -15.29 -5.22
N GLU A 22 5.04 -15.96 -5.40
CA GLU A 22 4.26 -16.59 -4.34
C GLU A 22 3.97 -15.63 -3.17
N LYS A 23 3.61 -14.38 -3.50
CA LYS A 23 3.41 -13.30 -2.53
C LYS A 23 2.12 -12.53 -2.77
N TRP A 24 1.53 -12.06 -1.67
CA TRP A 24 0.46 -11.07 -1.69
C TRP A 24 1.02 -9.66 -1.78
N PHE A 25 0.47 -8.90 -2.71
CA PHE A 25 0.74 -7.48 -2.90
C PHE A 25 -0.47 -6.64 -2.52
N PHE A 26 -0.22 -5.49 -1.91
CA PHE A 26 -1.23 -4.57 -1.42
C PHE A 26 -1.11 -3.22 -2.14
N SER A 27 -2.25 -2.59 -2.43
CA SER A 27 -2.28 -1.22 -2.98
C SER A 27 -1.71 -0.22 -1.97
N ILE A 28 -0.59 0.43 -2.30
CA ILE A 28 0.02 1.47 -1.43
C ILE A 28 -0.93 2.66 -1.25
N ASP A 29 -1.66 3.01 -2.31
CA ASP A 29 -2.63 4.10 -2.29
C ASP A 29 -3.74 3.86 -1.24
N ASP A 30 -4.24 2.62 -1.15
CA ASP A 30 -5.27 2.25 -0.17
C ASP A 30 -4.72 2.31 1.26
N ILE A 31 -3.47 1.87 1.46
CA ILE A 31 -2.82 1.94 2.78
C ILE A 31 -2.61 3.39 3.22
N ILE A 32 -2.12 4.24 2.32
CA ILE A 32 -1.94 5.67 2.60
C ILE A 32 -3.28 6.31 2.91
N GLN A 33 -4.34 6.00 2.15
CA GLN A 33 -5.67 6.51 2.43
C GLN A 33 -6.16 6.10 3.81
N VAL A 34 -5.97 4.83 4.20
CA VAL A 34 -6.35 4.32 5.52
C VAL A 34 -5.58 5.02 6.65
N LEU A 35 -4.26 5.16 6.51
CA LEU A 35 -3.40 5.67 7.57
C LEU A 35 -3.49 7.19 7.71
N THR A 36 -3.60 7.91 6.60
CA THR A 36 -3.53 9.38 6.60
C THR A 36 -4.90 10.04 6.55
N GLU A 37 -5.93 9.30 6.13
CA GLU A 37 -7.26 9.84 5.81
C GLU A 37 -7.21 11.00 4.78
N SER A 38 -6.13 11.06 4.00
CA SER A 38 -5.93 12.08 2.98
C SER A 38 -7.01 11.98 1.90
N VAL A 39 -7.54 13.14 1.51
CA VAL A 39 -8.46 13.27 0.36
C VAL A 39 -7.77 12.86 -0.94
N ASP A 40 -6.47 13.14 -1.05
CA ASP A 40 -5.62 12.76 -2.18
C ASP A 40 -4.42 11.93 -1.67
N SER A 41 -4.66 10.63 -1.51
CA SER A 41 -3.64 9.65 -1.11
C SER A 41 -2.54 9.49 -2.16
N ALA A 42 -2.86 9.65 -3.45
CA ALA A 42 -1.90 9.55 -4.53
C ALA A 42 -0.90 10.72 -4.51
N ALA A 43 -1.35 11.94 -4.27
CA ALA A 43 -0.47 13.09 -4.09
C ALA A 43 0.39 12.96 -2.82
N TYR A 44 -0.18 12.46 -1.73
CA TYR A 44 0.57 12.15 -0.51
C TYR A 44 1.68 11.14 -0.81
N TRP A 45 1.35 10.05 -1.51
CA TRP A 45 2.30 9.00 -1.89
C TRP A 45 3.45 9.56 -2.71
N ARG A 46 3.17 10.35 -3.75
CA ARG A 46 4.20 10.96 -4.60
C ARG A 46 5.20 11.79 -3.78
N LYS A 47 4.71 12.61 -2.85
CA LYS A 47 5.55 13.41 -1.96
C LYS A 47 6.37 12.56 -0.99
N LEU A 48 5.76 11.53 -0.40
CA LEU A 48 6.45 10.60 0.49
C LEU A 48 7.56 9.84 -0.26
N LYS A 49 7.24 9.31 -1.44
CA LYS A 49 8.19 8.61 -2.32
C LYS A 49 9.37 9.49 -2.70
N GLN A 50 9.13 10.76 -3.02
CA GLN A 50 10.19 11.74 -3.28
C GLN A 50 11.11 11.92 -2.06
N ARG A 51 10.54 12.21 -0.89
CA ARG A 51 11.31 12.42 0.34
C ARG A 51 12.15 11.19 0.70
N LEU A 52 11.55 10.01 0.66
CA LEU A 52 12.24 8.76 0.97
C LEU A 52 13.39 8.49 -0.01
N LYS A 53 13.23 8.87 -1.28
CA LYS A 53 14.32 8.79 -2.27
C LYS A 53 15.45 9.78 -1.96
N GLU A 54 15.13 11.00 -1.54
CA GLU A 54 16.10 12.02 -1.14
C GLU A 54 16.87 11.61 0.13
N GLU A 55 16.23 10.89 1.04
CA GLU A 55 16.83 10.31 2.25
C GLU A 55 17.67 9.04 1.99
N GLY A 56 17.70 8.53 0.74
CA GLY A 56 18.42 7.32 0.38
C GLY A 56 17.72 6.02 0.78
N ASN A 57 16.41 6.05 1.04
CA ASN A 57 15.64 4.86 1.40
C ASN A 57 15.38 3.97 0.17
N GLU A 58 16.05 2.82 0.11
CA GLU A 58 15.93 1.89 -1.01
C GLU A 58 14.55 1.21 -1.09
N THR A 59 13.76 1.20 -0.01
CA THR A 59 12.45 0.54 0.06
C THR A 59 11.46 1.12 -0.96
N VAL A 60 11.51 2.43 -1.22
CA VAL A 60 10.65 3.09 -2.22
C VAL A 60 11.16 2.95 -3.66
N THR A 61 12.41 2.52 -3.80
CA THR A 61 13.09 2.39 -5.09
C THR A 61 12.68 1.09 -5.79
N ASN A 62 12.27 0.07 -5.02
CA ASN A 62 11.78 -1.23 -5.49
C ASN A 62 10.24 -1.39 -5.40
N CYS A 63 9.47 -0.30 -5.49
CA CYS A 63 8.01 -0.44 -5.58
C CYS A 63 7.62 -1.18 -6.86
N HIS A 64 6.84 -2.25 -6.71
CA HIS A 64 6.29 -2.97 -7.85
C HIS A 64 5.03 -2.25 -8.35
N THR A 65 4.72 -2.43 -9.63
CA THR A 65 3.47 -1.94 -10.22
C THR A 65 2.69 -3.10 -10.78
N LEU A 66 1.46 -3.29 -10.29
CA LEU A 66 0.54 -4.29 -10.80
C LEU A 66 -0.71 -3.63 -11.37
N LYS A 67 -1.36 -4.28 -12.35
CA LYS A 67 -2.67 -3.85 -12.83
C LYS A 67 -3.71 -4.25 -11.81
N MET A 68 -4.30 -3.27 -11.13
CA MET A 68 -5.38 -3.46 -10.17
C MET A 68 -6.66 -2.78 -10.65
N LEU A 69 -7.81 -3.31 -10.25
CA LEU A 69 -9.10 -2.66 -10.46
C LEU A 69 -9.20 -1.42 -9.56
N ALA A 70 -9.44 -0.25 -10.15
CA ALA A 70 -9.68 0.99 -9.43
C ALA A 70 -11.16 1.14 -9.05
N SER A 71 -11.46 2.12 -8.19
CA SER A 71 -12.81 2.41 -7.71
C SER A 71 -13.80 2.79 -8.81
N ASP A 72 -13.32 3.31 -9.94
CA ASP A 72 -14.11 3.63 -11.13
C ASP A 72 -14.31 2.43 -12.08
N GLY A 73 -13.91 1.23 -11.66
CA GLY A 73 -14.05 0.00 -12.44
C GLY A 73 -13.02 -0.18 -13.56
N LYS A 74 -12.01 0.70 -13.66
CA LYS A 74 -10.96 0.59 -14.69
C LYS A 74 -9.71 -0.09 -14.11
N MET A 75 -9.05 -0.91 -14.92
CA MET A 75 -7.73 -1.46 -14.58
C MET A 75 -6.66 -0.39 -14.69
N ARG A 76 -5.90 -0.14 -13.63
CA ARG A 76 -4.79 0.81 -13.61
C ARG A 76 -3.53 0.20 -13.03
N LEU A 77 -2.38 0.65 -13.54
CA LEU A 77 -1.11 0.40 -12.89
C LEU A 77 -1.12 1.10 -11.53
N THR A 78 -0.98 0.31 -10.48
CA THR A 78 -1.00 0.75 -9.09
C THR A 78 0.33 0.38 -8.47
N ASP A 79 0.95 1.31 -7.75
CA ASP A 79 2.12 1.00 -6.92
C ASP A 79 1.67 0.06 -5.80
N VAL A 80 2.32 -1.10 -5.72
CA VAL A 80 2.02 -2.14 -4.75
C VAL A 80 3.25 -2.52 -3.93
N ALA A 81 3.02 -3.03 -2.74
CA ALA A 81 4.05 -3.49 -1.81
C ALA A 81 3.62 -4.80 -1.14
N ASP A 82 4.59 -5.66 -0.83
CA ASP A 82 4.36 -6.82 0.04
C ASP A 82 4.35 -6.41 1.53
N THR A 83 4.06 -7.36 2.41
CA THR A 83 3.97 -7.14 3.86
C THR A 83 5.24 -6.52 4.45
N GLU A 84 6.42 -6.99 4.06
CA GLU A 84 7.70 -6.49 4.59
C GLU A 84 7.97 -5.06 4.15
N GLN A 85 7.73 -4.77 2.86
CA GLN A 85 7.84 -3.42 2.30
C GLN A 85 6.87 -2.46 2.98
N LEU A 86 5.63 -2.89 3.24
CA LEU A 86 4.64 -2.09 3.96
C LEU A 86 5.07 -1.80 5.40
N LEU A 87 5.55 -2.78 6.15
CA LEU A 87 6.00 -2.57 7.54
C LEU A 87 7.12 -1.52 7.64
N ARG A 88 8.00 -1.43 6.64
CA ARG A 88 9.01 -0.37 6.54
C ARG A 88 8.40 0.97 6.17
N LEU A 89 7.52 0.98 5.16
CA LEU A 89 6.86 2.20 4.69
C LEU A 89 6.04 2.87 5.80
N ILE A 90 5.30 2.08 6.59
CA ILE A 90 4.43 2.56 7.67
C ILE A 90 5.23 3.33 8.72
N GLN A 91 6.49 2.97 8.96
CA GLN A 91 7.35 3.71 9.91
C GLN A 91 7.61 5.16 9.46
N SER A 92 7.47 5.45 8.17
CA SER A 92 7.64 6.79 7.59
C SER A 92 6.35 7.59 7.49
N ILE A 93 5.20 6.99 7.85
CA ILE A 93 3.88 7.62 7.78
C ILE A 93 3.42 7.99 9.21
N PRO A 94 3.40 9.28 9.59
CA PRO A 94 2.89 9.68 10.88
C PRO A 94 1.35 9.46 10.93
N SER A 95 0.92 8.42 11.64
CA SER A 95 -0.50 8.08 11.79
C SER A 95 -0.77 7.43 13.14
N LYS A 96 -1.88 7.83 13.79
CA LYS A 96 -2.39 7.14 14.99
C LYS A 96 -2.86 5.71 14.70
N LYS A 97 -3.13 5.40 13.42
CA LYS A 97 -3.56 4.07 12.96
C LYS A 97 -2.40 3.16 12.56
N ALA A 98 -1.16 3.66 12.57
CA ALA A 98 0.01 2.88 12.18
C ALA A 98 0.18 1.62 13.04
N GLU A 99 0.04 1.73 14.37
CA GLU A 99 0.19 0.57 15.27
C GLU A 99 -0.93 -0.47 15.08
N PRO A 100 -2.24 -0.12 15.14
CA PRO A 100 -3.31 -1.07 14.83
C PRO A 100 -3.17 -1.70 13.45
N PHE A 101 -2.72 -0.93 12.45
CA PHE A 101 -2.53 -1.42 11.10
C PHE A 101 -1.40 -2.46 11.00
N LYS A 102 -0.27 -2.24 11.69
CA LYS A 102 0.83 -3.23 11.72
C LYS A 102 0.38 -4.57 12.32
N ILE A 103 -0.40 -4.52 13.40
CA ILE A 103 -0.95 -5.74 14.02
C ILE A 103 -1.88 -6.46 13.04
N TRP A 104 -2.77 -5.73 12.40
CA TRP A 104 -3.66 -6.29 11.37
C TRP A 104 -2.88 -6.93 10.21
N LEU A 105 -1.84 -6.25 9.72
CA LEU A 105 -1.02 -6.73 8.60
C LEU A 105 -0.28 -8.03 8.96
N ALA A 106 0.09 -8.23 10.22
CA ALA A 106 0.73 -9.46 10.70
C ALA A 106 -0.24 -10.66 10.79
N MET A 107 -1.56 -10.42 10.77
CA MET A 107 -2.59 -11.45 10.89
C MET A 107 -3.23 -11.85 9.56
N VAL A 108 -2.88 -11.17 8.45
CA VAL A 108 -3.66 -11.18 7.19
C VAL A 108 -3.19 -12.18 6.14
#